data_AF-A0A961EY81-F1
#
_entry.id   AF-A0A961EY81-F1
#
_cell.length_a   1.000
_cell.length_b   1.000
_cell.length_c   1.000
_cell.angle_alpha   90.00
_cell.angle_beta   90.00
_cell.angle_gamma   90.00
#
_symmetry.space_group_name_H-M   'P 1'
#
loop_
_entity.id
_entity.type
_entity.pdbx_description
1 polymer ?
#
loop_
_entity_poly.entity_id
_entity_poly.type
_entity_poly.pdbx_seq_one_letter_code
_entity_poly.pdbx_strand_id
1 'polypeptide(L)' 'SVYYSHFKCCRNRISDFPALSQYVRRLYAYSGIAETVHMDHIKEHYFYSHGNINPTRIVPVGPELDFMR' A
#
# COMPACT_ATOMS: atom_id res chain seq x y z
N SER A 1 3.40 1.21 0.75
CA SER A 1 2.88 -0.07 1.29
C SER A 1 2.67 0.08 2.77
N VAL A 2 1.41 0.02 3.23
CA VAL A 2 1.06 0.18 4.65
C VAL A 2 1.46 -1.06 5.45
N TYR A 3 0.90 -2.23 5.13
CA TYR A 3 1.05 -3.43 5.97
C TYR A 3 2.50 -3.91 6.11
N TYR A 4 3.29 -3.76 5.06
CA TYR A 4 4.72 -4.10 5.09
C TYR A 4 5.47 -3.32 6.17
N SER A 5 5.18 -2.03 6.34
CA SER A 5 5.85 -1.15 7.30
C SER A 5 5.08 -1.03 8.62
N HIS A 6 3.84 -0.52 8.57
CA HIS A 6 3.02 -0.20 9.75
C HIS A 6 2.71 -1.43 10.62
N PHE A 7 2.36 -2.54 9.97
CA PHE A 7 2.01 -3.79 10.66
C PHE A 7 3.16 -4.80 10.68
N LYS A 8 4.36 -4.42 10.22
CA LYS A 8 5.56 -5.27 10.25
C LYS A 8 5.39 -6.59 9.49
N CYS A 9 4.52 -6.64 8.49
CA CYS A 9 4.41 -7.78 7.57
C CYS A 9 5.57 -7.76 6.55
N CYS A 10 6.81 -7.76 7.04
CA CYS A 10 7.97 -7.30 6.27
C CYS A 10 8.86 -8.40 5.68
N ARG A 11 8.44 -9.68 5.71
CA ARG A 11 9.24 -10.79 5.17
C ARG A 11 9.49 -10.64 3.66
N ASN A 12 8.44 -10.36 2.89
CA ASN A 12 8.48 -10.14 1.44
C ASN A 12 7.37 -9.14 1.06
N ARG A 13 7.57 -8.34 0.01
CA ARG A 13 6.52 -7.45 -0.54
C ARG A 13 5.70 -8.20 -1.59
N ILE A 14 4.48 -7.71 -1.87
CA ILE A 14 3.67 -8.22 -2.99
C ILE A 14 4.43 -8.10 -4.32
N SER A 15 5.20 -7.02 -4.51
CA SER A 15 6.03 -6.80 -5.69
C SER A 15 7.13 -7.85 -5.89
N ASP A 16 7.55 -8.53 -4.82
CA ASP A 16 8.61 -9.53 -4.87
C ASP A 16 8.07 -10.90 -5.35
N PHE A 17 6.75 -11.06 -5.47
CA PHE A 17 6.08 -12.26 -5.98
C PHE A 17 5.47 -12.01 -7.37
N PRO A 18 6.04 -12.56 -8.46
CA PRO A 18 5.60 -12.24 -9.82
C PRO A 18 4.11 -12.53 -10.08
N ALA A 19 3.62 -13.69 -9.64
CA ALA A 19 2.22 -14.07 -9.83
C ALA A 19 1.23 -13.16 -9.07
N LEU A 20 1.56 -12.80 -7.82
CA LEU A 20 0.73 -11.90 -7.02
C LEU A 20 0.79 -10.46 -7.53
N SER A 21 1.98 -9.98 -7.91
CA SER A 21 2.14 -8.66 -8.49
C SER A 21 1.34 -8.52 -9.79
N GLN A 22 1.38 -9.53 -10.68
CA GLN A 22 0.56 -9.52 -11.91
C GLN A 22 -0.93 -9.57 -11.60
N TYR A 23 -1.34 -10.36 -10.62
CA TYR A 23 -2.74 -10.44 -10.21
C TYR A 23 -3.27 -9.07 -9.74
N VAL A 24 -2.53 -8.38 -8.86
CA VAL A 24 -2.91 -7.06 -8.35
C VAL A 24 -2.97 -6.02 -9.46
N ARG A 25 -1.97 -5.97 -10.36
CA ARG A 25 -1.98 -5.04 -11.49
C ARG A 25 -3.14 -5.30 -12.45
N ARG A 26 -3.43 -6.56 -12.75
CA ARG A 26 -4.59 -6.92 -13.58
C ARG A 26 -5.89 -6.44 -12.96
N LEU A 27 -6.08 -6.63 -11.65
CA LEU A 27 -7.25 -6.09 -10.94
C LEU A 27 -7.29 -4.57 -11.01
N TYR A 28 -6.17 -3.90 -10.74
CA TYR A 28 -6.10 -2.44 -10.79
C TYR A 28 -6.47 -1.87 -12.17
N ALA A 29 -6.12 -2.58 -13.25
CA ALA A 29 -6.40 -2.20 -14.64
C ALA A 29 -7.85 -2.48 -15.10
N TYR A 30 -8.72 -3.11 -14.29
CA TYR A 30 -10.14 -3.21 -14.65
C TYR A 30 -10.79 -1.82 -14.66
N SER A 31 -11.67 -1.61 -15.63
CA SER A 31 -12.43 -0.37 -15.79
C SER A 31 -13.08 0.05 -14.47
N GLY A 32 -12.82 1.28 -14.04
CA GLY A 32 -13.37 1.86 -12.81
C GLY A 32 -12.68 1.44 -11.50
N ILE A 33 -11.76 0.47 -11.49
CA ILE A 33 -11.09 0.07 -10.23
C ILE A 33 -10.05 1.10 -9.80
N ALA A 34 -9.19 1.57 -10.70
CA ALA A 34 -8.13 2.52 -10.38
C ALA A 34 -8.66 3.80 -9.70
N GLU A 35 -9.84 4.27 -10.12
CA GLU A 35 -10.52 5.46 -9.58
C GLU A 35 -10.97 5.29 -8.12
N THR A 36 -11.12 4.05 -7.64
CA THR A 36 -11.55 3.75 -6.27
C THR A 36 -10.38 3.67 -5.28
N VAL A 37 -9.14 3.66 -5.78
CA VAL A 37 -7.94 3.39 -4.97
C VAL A 37 -7.18 4.70 -4.69
N HIS A 38 -7.47 5.31 -3.56
CA HIS A 38 -6.78 6.52 -3.09
C HIS A 38 -5.66 6.18 -2.10
N MET A 39 -4.43 6.02 -2.61
CA MET A 39 -3.28 5.62 -1.79
C MET A 39 -2.94 6.61 -0.68
N ASP A 40 -3.20 7.90 -0.89
CA ASP A 40 -2.93 8.94 0.10
C ASP A 40 -3.86 8.81 1.31
N HIS A 41 -5.16 8.67 1.06
CA HIS A 41 -6.16 8.40 2.10
C HIS A 41 -5.84 7.12 2.88
N ILE A 42 -5.44 6.06 2.17
CA ILE A 42 -5.04 4.79 2.79
C ILE A 42 -3.85 5.02 3.73
N LYS A 43 -2.78 5.67 3.27
CA LYS A 43 -1.58 5.89 4.09
C LYS A 43 -1.88 6.78 5.28
N GLU A 44 -2.58 7.89 5.07
CA GLU A 44 -2.92 8.83 6.14
C GLU A 44 -3.76 8.15 7.22
N HIS A 45 -4.81 7.43 6.85
CA HIS A 45 -5.65 6.72 7.82
C HIS A 45 -4.84 5.80 8.72
N TYR A 46 -4.03 4.90 8.13
CA TYR A 46 -3.30 3.93 8.94
C TYR A 46 -2.20 4.56 9.79
N PHE A 47 -1.38 5.44 9.23
CA PHE A 47 -0.23 6.02 9.94
C PHE A 47 -0.62 7.11 10.93
N TYR A 48 -1.74 7.83 10.70
CA TYR A 48 -2.20 8.91 11.57
C TYR A 48 -3.19 8.45 12.64
N SER A 49 -4.15 7.57 12.31
CA SER A 49 -5.20 7.14 13.25
C SER A 49 -4.69 6.15 14.30
N HIS A 50 -3.72 5.28 13.98
CA HIS A 50 -3.22 4.26 14.91
C HIS A 50 -2.12 4.79 15.84
N GLY A 51 -2.45 5.75 16.71
CA GLY A 51 -1.50 6.35 17.65
C GLY A 51 -0.79 5.35 18.58
N ASN A 52 -1.44 4.22 18.91
CA ASN A 52 -0.81 3.16 19.72
C ASN A 52 0.28 2.39 18.96
N ILE A 53 0.20 2.33 17.63
CA ILE A 53 1.18 1.63 16.78
C ILE A 53 2.24 2.60 16.26
N ASN A 54 1.83 3.81 15.86
CA ASN A 54 2.69 4.87 15.35
C ASN A 54 2.47 6.17 16.16
N PRO A 55 3.08 6.30 17.36
CA PRO A 55 2.88 7.46 18.23
C PRO A 55 3.30 8.79 17.60
N THR A 56 4.29 8.78 16.72
CA THR A 56 4.80 9.98 16.04
C THR A 56 3.87 10.49 14.94
N ARG A 57 2.89 9.67 14.51
CA ARG A 57 1.96 9.95 13.39
C ARG A 57 2.66 10.33 12.08
N ILE A 58 3.94 9.99 11.93
CA ILE A 58 4.69 10.23 10.70
C ILE A 58 4.17 9.29 9.62
N VAL A 59 3.80 9.85 8.47
CA VAL A 59 3.39 9.10 7.27
C VAL A 59 4.61 8.94 6.36
N PRO A 60 5.12 7.71 6.14
CA PRO A 60 6.27 7.50 5.26
C PRO A 60 5.98 7.91 3.82
N VAL A 61 6.95 8.51 3.12
CA VAL A 61 6.79 8.92 1.71
C VAL A 61 6.70 7.70 0.78
N GLY A 62 7.59 6.72 0.93
CA GLY A 62 7.65 5.56 0.05
C GLY A 62 6.85 4.33 0.54
N PRO A 63 7.08 3.16 -0.10
CA PRO A 63 7.72 2.98 -1.40
C PRO A 63 6.89 3.61 -2.54
N GLU A 64 7.56 3.96 -3.63
CA GLU A 64 6.91 4.28 -4.91
C GLU A 64 6.09 3.08 -5.37
N LEU A 65 4.83 3.33 -5.74
CA LEU A 65 3.90 2.31 -6.19
C LEU A 65 3.52 2.64 -7.62
N ASP A 66 3.96 1.77 -8.54
CA ASP A 66 3.52 1.81 -9.93
C ASP A 66 2.75 0.52 -10.22
N PHE A 67 1.42 0.64 -10.27
CA PHE A 67 0.51 -0.45 -10.60
C PHE A 67 0.23 -0.57 -12.11
N MET A 68 0.74 0.36 -12.92
CA MET A 68 0.52 0.41 -14.38
C MET A 68 1.76 0.00 -15.19
N ARG A 69 2.90 -0.25 -14.53
CA ARG A 69 4.12 -0.79 -15.13
C ARG A 69 4.04 -2.22 -15.66
#